data_AF-A0A7Y2DX66-F1
#
_entry.id   AF-A0A7Y2DX66-F1
#
_cell.length_a   1.000
_cell.length_b   1.000
_cell.length_c   1.000
_cell.angle_alpha   90.00
_cell.angle_beta   90.00
_cell.angle_gamma   90.00
#
_symmetry.space_group_name_H-M   'P 1'
#
loop_
_entity.id
_entity.type
_entity.pdbx_description
1 polymer ?
#
loop_
_entity_poly.entity_id
_entity_poly.type
_entity_poly.pdbx_seq_one_letter_code
_entity_poly.pdbx_strand_id
1 'polypeptide(L)'
;ELKRLLWARPNYAIWDDHDYGPDNSNLSFDLKYYTRKIFKEYWGNKTFGDEIDGGIYSRFSWSDADFFLMDNRFFRSANDIPPQVNGQNNRNKHYLGDKQMDWLKNGLISSDKSVKFIVGGGQWLNELNPYESFTNYAFEFDELINFIKDNQIEGVVFLSGDRHFSEIIKFQKGNIYPLYDITSSPLTSGVLNDLGRELNNPARVSGTALTENNFIKVSVSGKSDQRMINVDAIDKDGRIKWSYKILVSDLHY
;
A
#
# COMPACT_ATOMS: atom_id res chain seq x y z
N GLU A 1 -2.47 18.84 16.79
CA GLU A 1 -3.04 19.39 15.53
C GLU A 1 -4.03 18.45 14.84
N LEU A 2 -3.86 17.12 14.89
CA LEU A 2 -4.75 16.14 14.23
C LEU A 2 -6.15 15.97 14.85
N LYS A 3 -6.43 16.52 16.04
CA LYS A 3 -7.69 16.28 16.78
C LYS A 3 -8.94 16.54 15.93
N ARG A 4 -8.97 17.61 15.13
CA ARG A 4 -10.14 17.91 14.27
C ARG A 4 -10.35 16.85 13.19
N LEU A 5 -9.28 16.37 12.56
CA LEU A 5 -9.34 15.30 11.56
C LEU A 5 -9.86 14.01 12.20
N LEU A 6 -9.26 13.60 13.33
CA LEU A 6 -9.62 12.38 14.05
C LEU A 6 -11.08 12.37 14.53
N TRP A 7 -11.65 13.55 14.81
CA TRP A 7 -13.05 13.71 15.23
C TRP A 7 -14.05 13.78 14.07
N ALA A 8 -13.62 14.22 12.88
CA ALA A 8 -14.55 14.55 11.80
C ALA A 8 -15.02 13.32 11.00
N ARG A 9 -14.24 12.24 10.97
CA ARG A 9 -14.47 11.05 10.13
C ARG A 9 -13.94 9.79 10.82
N PRO A 10 -14.43 8.58 10.46
CA PRO A 10 -13.77 7.33 10.82
C PRO A 10 -12.31 7.32 10.33
N ASN A 11 -11.40 6.83 11.17
CA ASN A 11 -9.99 6.67 10.85
C ASN A 11 -9.66 5.19 10.91
N TYR A 12 -9.04 4.69 9.84
CA TYR A 12 -8.54 3.32 9.77
C TYR A 12 -7.03 3.44 9.57
N ALA A 13 -6.28 2.94 10.54
CA ALA A 13 -4.84 3.15 10.57
C ALA A 13 -4.08 1.86 10.24
N ILE A 14 -2.94 2.03 9.60
CA ILE A 14 -1.83 1.07 9.59
C ILE A 14 -0.58 1.82 10.03
N TRP A 15 0.51 1.12 10.29
CA TRP A 15 1.80 1.72 10.60
C TRP A 15 2.74 1.68 9.39
N ASP A 16 3.83 2.42 9.53
CA ASP A 16 5.10 2.07 8.91
C ASP A 16 6.21 1.98 9.96
N ASP A 17 7.50 2.01 9.57
CA ASP A 17 8.62 1.89 10.50
C ASP A 17 8.57 2.90 11.64
N HIS A 18 8.36 4.19 11.36
CA HIS A 18 8.41 5.23 12.39
C HIS A 18 7.30 5.12 13.45
N ASP A 19 6.22 4.38 13.18
CA ASP A 19 5.24 3.99 14.19
C ASP A 19 5.60 2.66 14.86
N TYR A 20 6.26 1.74 14.13
CA TYR A 20 6.61 0.39 14.56
C TYR A 20 7.88 0.33 15.45
N GLY A 21 8.90 1.12 15.13
CA GLY A 21 10.23 1.13 15.77
C GLY A 21 11.19 2.16 15.13
N PRO A 22 12.51 2.01 15.30
CA PRO A 22 13.49 2.77 14.52
C PRO A 22 13.35 2.55 13.01
N ASP A 23 13.92 3.47 12.23
CA ASP A 23 14.00 3.42 10.77
C ASP A 23 14.40 2.02 10.25
N ASN A 24 13.70 1.51 9.24
CA ASN A 24 13.89 0.17 8.65
C ASN A 24 13.69 -1.03 9.61
N SER A 25 13.01 -0.84 10.76
CA SER A 25 12.73 -1.95 11.68
C SER A 25 11.92 -3.07 11.02
N ASN A 26 12.16 -4.29 11.50
CA ASN A 26 11.66 -5.52 10.89
C ASN A 26 11.23 -6.55 11.96
N LEU A 27 11.04 -7.82 11.56
CA LEU A 27 10.59 -8.94 12.41
C LEU A 27 11.40 -9.09 13.71
N SER A 28 12.69 -8.74 13.70
CA SER A 28 13.60 -8.87 14.85
C SER A 28 13.51 -7.74 15.87
N PHE A 29 12.63 -6.75 15.67
CA PHE A 29 12.50 -5.64 16.61
C PHE A 29 11.96 -6.11 17.97
N ASP A 30 12.78 -5.98 19.02
CA ASP A 30 12.50 -6.52 20.36
C ASP A 30 11.19 -6.02 20.97
N LEU A 31 10.81 -4.77 20.68
CA LEU A 31 9.64 -4.13 21.27
C LEU A 31 8.38 -4.23 20.41
N LYS A 32 8.38 -5.03 19.32
CA LYS A 32 7.25 -5.08 18.37
C LYS A 32 5.90 -5.38 19.00
N TYR A 33 5.86 -6.21 20.04
CA TYR A 33 4.62 -6.52 20.77
C TYR A 33 4.15 -5.36 21.65
N TYR A 34 5.08 -4.60 22.23
CA TYR A 34 4.76 -3.37 22.95
C TYR A 34 4.23 -2.31 21.98
N THR A 35 4.87 -2.16 20.82
CA THR A 35 4.37 -1.26 19.77
C THR A 35 2.98 -1.67 19.29
N ARG A 36 2.74 -2.97 19.02
CA ARG A 36 1.40 -3.50 18.68
C ARG A 36 0.37 -3.14 19.75
N LYS A 37 0.71 -3.29 21.02
CA LYS A 37 -0.20 -2.92 22.12
C LYS A 37 -0.55 -1.44 22.08
N ILE A 38 0.43 -0.56 21.97
CA ILE A 38 0.21 0.90 21.91
C ILE A 38 -0.62 1.27 20.68
N PHE A 39 -0.34 0.66 19.53
CA PHE A 39 -1.10 0.88 18.31
C PHE A 39 -2.59 0.51 18.50
N LYS A 40 -2.87 -0.65 19.12
CA LYS A 40 -4.23 -1.10 19.46
C LYS A 40 -4.95 -0.18 20.45
N GLU A 41 -4.22 0.40 21.40
CA GLU A 41 -4.77 1.32 22.40
C GLU A 41 -5.07 2.70 21.82
N TYR A 42 -4.29 3.14 20.83
CA TYR A 42 -4.44 4.45 20.22
C TYR A 42 -5.46 4.47 19.07
N TRP A 43 -5.44 3.46 18.20
CA TRP A 43 -6.29 3.39 17.02
C TRP A 43 -7.52 2.53 17.24
N GLY A 44 -8.69 3.03 16.82
CA GLY A 44 -9.97 2.33 16.95
C GLY A 44 -10.30 1.36 15.80
N ASN A 45 -9.30 0.67 15.23
CA ASN A 45 -9.57 -0.30 14.16
C ASN A 45 -10.45 -1.45 14.69
N LYS A 46 -11.27 -2.03 13.80
CA LYS A 46 -12.20 -3.12 14.16
C LYS A 46 -11.47 -4.40 14.64
N THR A 47 -10.38 -4.76 13.95
CA THR A 47 -9.55 -5.95 14.23
C THR A 47 -8.09 -5.64 13.97
N PHE A 48 -7.18 -6.43 14.55
CA PHE A 48 -5.73 -6.25 14.45
C PHE A 48 -5.02 -7.59 14.29
N GLY A 49 -4.77 -7.98 13.04
CA GLY A 49 -4.08 -9.22 12.71
C GLY A 49 -4.68 -10.45 13.40
N ASP A 50 -3.86 -11.46 13.57
CA ASP A 50 -4.18 -12.62 14.39
C ASP A 50 -3.75 -12.36 15.84
N GLU A 51 -4.54 -12.81 16.83
CA GLU A 51 -4.17 -12.58 18.24
C GLU A 51 -3.02 -13.47 18.72
N ILE A 52 -2.80 -14.62 18.07
CA ILE A 52 -1.69 -15.54 18.34
C ILE A 52 -0.46 -15.13 17.55
N ASP A 53 -0.61 -14.89 16.24
CA ASP A 53 0.53 -14.64 15.35
C ASP A 53 0.93 -13.17 15.26
N GLY A 54 0.06 -12.25 15.69
CA GLY A 54 0.33 -10.83 15.76
C GLY A 54 0.02 -10.06 14.47
N GLY A 55 0.76 -8.96 14.30
CA GLY A 55 0.49 -7.94 13.28
C GLY A 55 -0.74 -7.07 13.55
N ILE A 56 -0.97 -6.09 12.69
CA ILE A 56 -2.10 -5.14 12.78
C ILE A 56 -3.00 -5.14 11.54
N TYR A 57 -2.78 -6.06 10.60
CA TYR A 57 -3.55 -6.11 9.36
C TYR A 57 -5.04 -6.30 9.63
N SER A 58 -5.88 -5.72 8.79
CA SER A 58 -7.31 -5.60 9.05
C SER A 58 -8.07 -5.38 7.75
N ARG A 59 -9.40 -5.48 7.79
CA ARG A 59 -10.24 -5.20 6.63
C ARG A 59 -11.49 -4.46 7.03
N PHE A 60 -11.91 -3.55 6.18
CA PHE A 60 -13.26 -3.01 6.20
C PHE A 60 -13.80 -2.87 4.78
N SER A 61 -15.11 -2.78 4.67
CA SER A 61 -15.79 -2.49 3.41
C SER A 61 -16.55 -1.17 3.56
N TRP A 62 -16.58 -0.39 2.50
CA TRP A 62 -17.39 0.81 2.42
C TRP A 62 -18.01 0.90 1.03
N SER A 63 -19.36 0.82 0.97
CA SER A 63 -20.09 0.80 -0.30
C SER A 63 -19.63 -0.35 -1.21
N ASP A 64 -19.01 -0.01 -2.34
CA ASP A 64 -18.56 -0.82 -3.46
C ASP A 64 -17.05 -1.10 -3.42
N ALA A 65 -16.39 -0.76 -2.30
CA ALA A 65 -14.97 -0.97 -2.09
C ALA A 65 -14.68 -1.81 -0.84
N ASP A 66 -13.69 -2.70 -0.97
CA ASP A 66 -12.98 -3.31 0.13
C ASP A 66 -11.62 -2.64 0.34
N PHE A 67 -11.20 -2.56 1.60
CA PHE A 67 -9.90 -2.05 2.01
C PHE A 67 -9.19 -3.11 2.84
N PHE A 68 -8.11 -3.64 2.29
CA PHE A 68 -7.19 -4.55 2.95
C PHE A 68 -6.06 -3.72 3.55
N LEU A 69 -6.14 -3.50 4.85
CA LEU A 69 -5.17 -2.75 5.63
C LEU A 69 -4.03 -3.70 5.98
N MET A 70 -2.85 -3.48 5.43
CA MET A 70 -1.73 -4.40 5.53
C MET A 70 -0.76 -3.99 6.64
N ASP A 71 0.03 -4.96 7.10
CA ASP A 71 1.14 -4.78 8.02
C ASP A 71 2.43 -5.18 7.32
N ASN A 72 3.22 -4.17 6.97
CA ASN A 72 4.48 -4.31 6.24
C ASN A 72 5.72 -4.36 7.15
N ARG A 73 5.56 -4.55 8.47
CA ARG A 73 6.68 -4.49 9.43
C ARG A 73 6.77 -5.71 10.34
N PHE A 74 5.66 -6.15 10.90
CA PHE A 74 5.65 -7.13 11.99
C PHE A 74 6.29 -8.47 11.63
N PHE A 75 6.11 -8.90 10.38
CA PHE A 75 6.59 -10.17 9.84
C PHE A 75 7.76 -10.01 8.89
N ARG A 76 8.15 -8.76 8.60
CA ARG A 76 9.08 -8.43 7.53
C ARG A 76 10.48 -8.93 7.86
N SER A 77 11.09 -9.67 6.96
CA SER A 77 12.51 -10.05 7.02
C SER A 77 13.40 -8.83 6.85
N ALA A 78 14.59 -8.88 7.48
CA ALA A 78 15.60 -7.83 7.36
C ALA A 78 15.96 -7.53 5.89
N ASN A 79 16.25 -6.26 5.60
CA ASN A 79 16.53 -5.78 4.24
C ASN A 79 17.75 -6.47 3.61
N ASP A 80 18.78 -6.75 4.42
CA ASP A 80 20.04 -7.38 4.02
C ASP A 80 19.92 -8.85 3.62
N ILE A 81 18.80 -9.51 3.93
CA ILE A 81 18.55 -10.86 3.40
C ILE A 81 18.43 -10.74 1.88
N PRO A 82 19.20 -11.50 1.10
CA PRO A 82 19.22 -11.33 -0.35
C PRO A 82 17.85 -11.71 -0.95
N PRO A 83 17.33 -10.93 -1.91
CA PRO A 83 16.05 -11.22 -2.57
C PRO A 83 16.10 -12.47 -3.43
N GLN A 84 17.30 -12.94 -3.79
CA GLN A 84 17.52 -14.15 -4.56
C GLN A 84 18.65 -14.99 -3.94
N VAL A 85 18.52 -16.32 -4.02
CA VAL A 85 19.53 -17.30 -3.61
C VAL A 85 19.65 -18.32 -4.74
N ASN A 86 20.88 -18.58 -5.21
CA ASN A 86 21.15 -19.52 -6.32
C ASN A 86 20.34 -19.22 -7.60
N GLY A 87 20.13 -17.94 -7.91
CA GLY A 87 19.39 -17.50 -9.11
C GLY A 87 17.87 -17.65 -9.01
N GLN A 88 17.32 -17.97 -7.83
CA GLN A 88 15.88 -18.08 -7.59
C GLN A 88 15.43 -17.08 -6.54
N ASN A 89 14.18 -16.63 -6.59
CA ASN A 89 13.61 -15.77 -5.55
C ASN A 89 13.70 -16.45 -4.19
N ASN A 90 14.16 -15.71 -3.19
CA ASN A 90 14.37 -16.22 -1.85
C ASN A 90 13.04 -16.38 -1.11
N ARG A 91 12.58 -17.63 -0.98
CA ARG A 91 11.34 -17.99 -0.27
C ARG A 91 11.35 -17.68 1.22
N ASN A 92 12.53 -17.48 1.81
CA ASN A 92 12.68 -17.19 3.24
C ASN A 92 12.79 -15.68 3.52
N LYS A 93 12.62 -14.82 2.50
CA LYS A 93 12.59 -13.36 2.65
C LYS A 93 11.14 -12.88 2.53
N HIS A 94 10.52 -12.60 3.67
CA HIS A 94 9.12 -12.24 3.80
C HIS A 94 8.91 -10.74 3.96
N TYR A 95 7.88 -10.17 3.34
CA TYR A 95 7.42 -8.81 3.60
C TYR A 95 6.20 -8.83 4.51
N LEU A 96 5.18 -9.59 4.10
CA LEU A 96 3.92 -9.78 4.82
C LEU A 96 3.95 -11.03 5.71
N GLY A 97 4.71 -12.05 5.30
CA GLY A 97 4.72 -13.37 5.93
C GLY A 97 3.53 -14.23 5.50
N ASP A 98 3.71 -15.54 5.59
CA ASP A 98 2.78 -16.54 5.02
C ASP A 98 1.34 -16.36 5.50
N LYS A 99 1.12 -16.16 6.80
CA LYS A 99 -0.24 -16.07 7.38
C LYS A 99 -1.00 -14.84 6.90
N GLN A 100 -0.32 -13.70 6.81
CA GLN A 100 -0.94 -12.46 6.32
C GLN A 100 -1.17 -12.54 4.80
N MET A 101 -0.23 -13.14 4.06
CA MET A 101 -0.36 -13.37 2.63
C MET A 101 -1.56 -14.28 2.31
N ASP A 102 -1.70 -15.39 3.02
CA ASP A 102 -2.84 -16.31 2.87
C ASP A 102 -4.16 -15.63 3.25
N TRP A 103 -4.16 -14.85 4.34
CA TRP A 103 -5.32 -14.04 4.72
C TRP A 103 -5.73 -13.05 3.61
N LEU A 104 -4.77 -12.35 3.00
CA LEU A 104 -5.01 -11.41 1.91
C LEU A 104 -5.59 -12.12 0.69
N LYS A 105 -4.95 -13.21 0.24
CA LYS A 105 -5.40 -13.99 -0.93
C LYS A 105 -6.84 -14.50 -0.76
N ASN A 106 -7.14 -15.09 0.39
CA ASN A 106 -8.50 -15.55 0.70
C ASN A 106 -9.50 -14.39 0.73
N GLY A 107 -9.10 -13.26 1.29
CA GLY A 107 -9.95 -12.07 1.34
C GLY A 107 -10.21 -11.45 -0.03
N LEU A 108 -9.21 -11.43 -0.92
CA LEU A 108 -9.32 -10.92 -2.29
C LEU A 108 -10.23 -11.79 -3.15
N ILE A 109 -10.02 -13.12 -3.13
CA ILE A 109 -10.83 -14.04 -3.93
C ILE A 109 -12.28 -14.13 -3.43
N SER A 110 -12.52 -13.90 -2.13
CA SER A 110 -13.86 -13.90 -1.55
C SER A 110 -14.60 -12.57 -1.70
N SER A 111 -13.94 -11.51 -2.18
CA SER A 111 -14.52 -10.17 -2.25
C SER A 111 -15.40 -10.02 -3.49
N ASP A 112 -16.66 -9.61 -3.28
CA ASP A 112 -17.63 -9.28 -4.33
C ASP A 112 -17.62 -7.79 -4.70
N LYS A 113 -16.66 -7.02 -4.19
CA LYS A 113 -16.58 -5.57 -4.38
C LYS A 113 -15.94 -5.20 -5.70
N SER A 114 -16.44 -4.11 -6.29
CA SER A 114 -15.95 -3.57 -7.56
C SER A 114 -14.52 -3.05 -7.46
N VAL A 115 -14.11 -2.57 -6.28
CA VAL A 115 -12.74 -2.10 -6.03
C VAL A 115 -12.19 -2.75 -4.76
N LYS A 116 -10.93 -3.18 -4.82
CA LYS A 116 -10.20 -3.82 -3.73
C LYS A 116 -8.92 -3.04 -3.50
N PHE A 117 -8.90 -2.16 -2.50
CA PHE A 117 -7.72 -1.40 -2.12
C PHE A 117 -6.81 -2.23 -1.23
N ILE A 118 -5.55 -2.40 -1.62
CA ILE A 118 -4.50 -2.96 -0.78
C ILE A 118 -3.66 -1.80 -0.25
N VAL A 119 -3.69 -1.58 1.06
CA VAL A 119 -3.15 -0.38 1.72
C VAL A 119 -1.92 -0.76 2.53
N GLY A 120 -0.77 -0.15 2.23
CA GLY A 120 0.50 -0.41 2.92
C GLY A 120 1.26 0.87 3.28
N GLY A 121 2.21 0.78 4.21
CA GLY A 121 3.11 1.88 4.56
C GLY A 121 4.05 2.22 3.41
N GLY A 122 4.74 1.22 2.88
CA GLY A 122 5.65 1.35 1.73
C GLY A 122 5.00 1.13 0.37
N GLN A 123 5.74 1.44 -0.70
CA GLN A 123 5.33 1.18 -2.08
C GLN A 123 5.26 -0.31 -2.41
N TRP A 124 4.33 -0.66 -3.30
CA TRP A 124 4.02 -2.03 -3.70
C TRP A 124 4.65 -2.41 -5.04
N LEU A 125 4.62 -1.49 -6.01
CA LEU A 125 4.85 -1.82 -7.43
C LEU A 125 6.12 -1.17 -8.03
N ASN A 126 6.83 -0.35 -7.26
CA ASN A 126 7.95 0.43 -7.78
C ASN A 126 9.26 -0.38 -7.80
N GLU A 127 9.64 -0.92 -8.96
CA GLU A 127 10.91 -1.64 -9.15
C GLU A 127 12.15 -0.73 -9.08
N LEU A 128 11.97 0.58 -9.24
CA LEU A 128 13.05 1.57 -9.15
C LEU A 128 13.20 2.17 -7.74
N ASN A 129 12.36 1.81 -6.77
CA ASN A 129 12.54 2.30 -5.40
C ASN A 129 13.86 1.72 -4.81
N PRO A 130 14.86 2.55 -4.45
CA PRO A 130 16.13 2.06 -3.89
C PRO A 130 16.08 1.74 -2.41
N TYR A 131 14.95 2.01 -1.75
CA TYR A 131 14.73 1.84 -0.32
C TYR A 131 13.78 0.68 -0.05
N GLU A 132 12.78 0.88 0.80
CA GLU A 132 11.84 -0.13 1.23
C GLU A 132 10.64 -0.21 0.28
N SER A 133 10.45 -1.38 -0.33
CA SER A 133 9.39 -1.65 -1.30
C SER A 133 9.07 -3.13 -1.31
N PHE A 134 7.81 -3.48 -1.57
CA PHE A 134 7.40 -4.88 -1.71
C PHE A 134 8.12 -5.58 -2.87
N THR A 135 8.50 -4.84 -3.92
CA THR A 135 9.30 -5.36 -5.05
C THR A 135 10.66 -5.93 -4.64
N ASN A 136 11.21 -5.54 -3.48
CA ASN A 136 12.46 -6.08 -2.93
C ASN A 136 12.29 -7.45 -2.24
N TYR A 137 11.06 -7.96 -2.19
CA TYR A 137 10.66 -9.24 -1.62
C TYR A 137 10.09 -10.11 -2.75
N ALA A 138 10.94 -10.38 -3.74
CA ALA A 138 10.55 -10.90 -5.05
C ALA A 138 9.69 -12.17 -5.02
N PHE A 139 9.87 -13.05 -4.02
CA PHE A 139 9.03 -14.24 -3.89
C PHE A 139 7.58 -13.88 -3.58
N GLU A 140 7.32 -13.10 -2.52
CA GLU A 140 5.97 -12.68 -2.14
C GLU A 140 5.36 -11.72 -3.18
N PHE A 141 6.19 -10.88 -3.82
CA PHE A 141 5.74 -10.04 -4.93
C PHE A 141 5.19 -10.89 -6.08
N ASP A 142 5.99 -11.81 -6.61
CA ASP A 142 5.55 -12.70 -7.70
C ASP A 142 4.36 -13.55 -7.27
N GLU A 143 4.33 -14.00 -6.01
CA GLU A 143 3.23 -14.78 -5.46
C GLU A 143 1.90 -14.00 -5.47
N LEU A 144 1.87 -12.75 -5.00
CA LEU A 144 0.65 -11.94 -4.99
C LEU A 144 0.21 -11.57 -6.40
N ILE A 145 1.13 -11.12 -7.25
CA ILE A 145 0.83 -10.69 -8.62
C ILE A 145 0.32 -11.88 -9.45
N ASN A 146 0.95 -13.05 -9.34
CA ASN A 146 0.46 -14.25 -10.01
C ASN A 146 -0.88 -14.72 -9.43
N PHE A 147 -1.09 -14.63 -8.12
CA PHE A 147 -2.39 -14.97 -7.54
C PHE A 147 -3.52 -14.10 -8.09
N ILE A 148 -3.32 -12.78 -8.18
CA ILE A 148 -4.30 -11.85 -8.77
C ILE A 148 -4.59 -12.22 -10.23
N LYS A 149 -3.52 -12.50 -11.00
CA LYS A 149 -3.60 -12.86 -12.42
C LYS A 149 -4.30 -14.19 -12.67
N ASP A 150 -3.85 -15.24 -12.00
CA ASP A 150 -4.26 -16.62 -12.27
C ASP A 150 -5.70 -16.88 -11.78
N ASN A 151 -6.17 -16.12 -10.78
CA ASN A 151 -7.55 -16.18 -10.29
C ASN A 151 -8.46 -15.09 -10.87
N GLN A 152 -7.97 -14.32 -11.85
CA GLN A 152 -8.70 -13.25 -12.51
C GLN A 152 -9.37 -12.27 -11.52
N ILE A 153 -8.65 -11.88 -10.47
CA ILE A 153 -9.18 -10.98 -9.44
C ILE A 153 -9.18 -9.56 -9.99
N GLU A 154 -10.37 -9.00 -10.21
CA GLU A 154 -10.56 -7.67 -10.79
C GLU A 154 -10.61 -6.56 -9.73
N GLY A 155 -10.34 -5.32 -10.17
CA GLY A 155 -10.55 -4.11 -9.38
C GLY A 155 -9.50 -3.84 -8.30
N VAL A 156 -8.33 -4.50 -8.34
CA VAL A 156 -7.25 -4.28 -7.36
C VAL A 156 -6.51 -2.97 -7.63
N VAL A 157 -6.37 -2.15 -6.59
CA VAL A 157 -5.58 -0.91 -6.58
C VAL A 157 -4.76 -0.85 -5.29
N PHE A 158 -3.50 -0.41 -5.39
CA PHE A 158 -2.60 -0.27 -4.25
C PHE A 158 -2.54 1.17 -3.77
N LEU A 159 -2.51 1.35 -2.44
CA LEU A 159 -2.29 2.62 -1.76
C LEU A 159 -1.01 2.49 -0.90
N SER A 160 -0.14 3.49 -0.98
CA SER A 160 1.16 3.50 -0.30
C SER A 160 1.55 4.88 0.25
N GLY A 161 2.59 4.91 1.09
CA GLY A 161 3.19 6.11 1.68
C GLY A 161 4.73 6.04 1.63
N ASP A 162 5.39 6.38 2.75
CA ASP A 162 6.86 6.31 2.99
C ASP A 162 7.74 7.27 2.17
N ARG A 163 7.44 7.47 0.89
CA ARG A 163 8.42 7.98 -0.08
C ARG A 163 8.84 9.43 0.03
N HIS A 164 8.17 10.24 0.86
CA HIS A 164 8.38 11.70 0.95
C HIS A 164 8.13 12.47 -0.36
N PHE A 165 7.37 11.87 -1.29
CA PHE A 165 6.74 12.51 -2.44
C PHE A 165 5.49 11.69 -2.82
N SER A 166 4.58 12.31 -3.57
CA SER A 166 3.37 11.64 -4.09
C SER A 166 3.53 11.34 -5.57
N GLU A 167 2.98 10.22 -6.01
CA GLU A 167 2.92 9.83 -7.41
C GLU A 167 1.82 8.79 -7.64
N ILE A 168 1.54 8.53 -8.91
CA ILE A 168 0.86 7.31 -9.33
C ILE A 168 1.79 6.57 -10.28
N ILE A 169 2.02 5.29 -10.01
CA ILE A 169 2.69 4.38 -10.95
C ILE A 169 1.72 3.30 -11.42
N LYS A 170 1.95 2.80 -12.64
CA LYS A 170 1.23 1.70 -13.26
C LYS A 170 2.21 0.58 -13.58
N PHE A 171 1.99 -0.58 -12.99
CA PHE A 171 2.69 -1.82 -13.30
C PHE A 171 1.81 -2.69 -14.18
N GLN A 172 2.39 -3.25 -15.23
CA GLN A 172 1.70 -4.20 -16.10
C GLN A 172 2.70 -5.18 -16.71
N LYS A 173 2.55 -6.48 -16.43
CA LYS A 173 3.42 -7.54 -16.94
C LYS A 173 2.60 -8.71 -17.47
N GLY A 174 2.89 -9.13 -18.70
CA GLY A 174 2.11 -10.16 -19.38
C GLY A 174 0.67 -9.69 -19.59
N ASN A 175 -0.30 -10.57 -19.32
CA ASN A 175 -1.71 -10.33 -19.61
C ASN A 175 -2.51 -9.79 -18.41
N ILE A 176 -1.85 -9.41 -17.32
CA ILE A 176 -2.55 -8.74 -16.21
C ILE A 176 -3.00 -7.35 -16.67
N TYR A 177 -4.19 -6.91 -16.23
CA TYR A 177 -4.63 -5.53 -16.39
C TYR A 177 -3.67 -4.59 -15.63
N PRO A 178 -3.66 -3.28 -15.93
CA PRO A 178 -2.82 -2.34 -15.20
C PRO A 178 -3.09 -2.28 -13.70
N LEU A 179 -2.08 -2.63 -12.90
CA LEU A 179 -2.10 -2.42 -11.46
C LEU A 179 -1.57 -1.03 -11.15
N TYR A 180 -2.36 -0.24 -10.42
CA TYR A 180 -2.00 1.10 -9.99
C TYR A 180 -1.51 1.10 -8.54
N ASP A 181 -0.44 1.82 -8.27
CA ASP A 181 0.05 2.14 -6.92
C ASP A 181 0.00 3.66 -6.74
N ILE A 182 -0.88 4.10 -5.84
CA ILE A 182 -1.14 5.50 -5.54
C ILE A 182 -0.38 5.83 -4.25
N THR A 183 0.74 6.53 -4.38
CA THR A 183 1.60 6.92 -3.26
C THR A 183 1.20 8.31 -2.76
N SER A 184 0.91 8.41 -1.46
CA SER A 184 0.53 9.65 -0.78
C SER A 184 1.58 10.04 0.26
N SER A 185 2.50 10.95 -0.08
CA SER A 185 3.51 11.45 0.87
C SER A 185 4.10 12.81 0.47
N PRO A 186 4.64 13.61 1.42
CA PRO A 186 4.44 13.53 2.86
C PRO A 186 3.36 14.52 3.33
N LEU A 187 2.58 14.15 4.35
CA LEU A 187 1.61 15.08 4.94
C LEU A 187 2.31 16.21 5.72
N THR A 188 3.26 15.85 6.59
CA THR A 188 3.98 16.81 7.47
C THR A 188 5.49 16.61 7.55
N SER A 189 6.04 15.47 7.12
CA SER A 189 7.49 15.26 7.11
C SER A 189 8.18 16.05 6.00
N GLY A 190 9.52 16.03 6.00
CA GLY A 190 10.32 16.65 4.95
C GLY A 190 10.04 16.01 3.58
N VAL A 191 10.19 16.81 2.52
CA VAL A 191 9.97 16.37 1.14
C VAL A 191 11.27 15.84 0.53
N LEU A 192 11.17 14.84 -0.34
CA LEU A 192 12.31 14.33 -1.07
C LEU A 192 12.66 15.29 -2.20
N ASN A 193 13.84 15.91 -2.13
CA ASN A 193 14.29 16.92 -3.10
C ASN A 193 14.93 16.32 -4.36
N ASP A 194 15.39 15.07 -4.30
CA ASP A 194 16.00 14.37 -5.42
C ASP A 194 15.43 12.95 -5.51
N LEU A 195 14.73 12.69 -6.62
CA LEU A 195 14.14 11.38 -6.91
C LEU A 195 15.19 10.39 -7.44
N GLY A 196 16.41 10.83 -7.77
CA GLY A 196 17.49 10.00 -8.28
C GLY A 196 17.03 9.13 -9.46
N ARG A 197 17.19 7.81 -9.33
CA ARG A 197 16.78 6.85 -10.37
C ARG A 197 15.26 6.80 -10.60
N GLU A 198 14.47 7.22 -9.63
CA GLU A 198 13.00 7.27 -9.74
C GLU A 198 12.51 8.53 -10.47
N LEU A 199 13.39 9.51 -10.77
CA LEU A 199 13.00 10.74 -11.47
C LEU A 199 12.32 10.45 -12.81
N ASN A 200 12.85 9.47 -13.55
CA ASN A 200 12.36 9.07 -14.86
C ASN A 200 11.72 7.67 -14.82
N ASN A 201 11.01 7.35 -13.74
CA ASN A 201 10.36 6.05 -13.60
C ASN A 201 9.37 5.82 -14.77
N PRO A 202 9.62 4.84 -15.66
CA PRO A 202 8.76 4.60 -16.83
C PRO A 202 7.37 4.10 -16.45
N ALA A 203 7.19 3.57 -15.24
CA ALA A 203 5.89 3.18 -14.72
C ALA A 203 5.04 4.38 -14.27
N ARG A 204 5.65 5.56 -14.07
CA ARG A 204 4.95 6.74 -13.56
C ARG A 204 3.90 7.24 -14.56
N VAL A 205 2.70 7.49 -14.04
CA VAL A 205 1.67 8.24 -14.74
C VAL A 205 2.14 9.68 -14.89
N SER A 206 2.31 10.13 -16.13
CA SER A 206 2.83 11.46 -16.44
C SER A 206 2.06 12.57 -15.71
N GLY A 207 2.78 13.53 -15.13
CA GLY A 207 2.20 14.67 -14.41
C GLY A 207 1.78 14.40 -12.96
N THR A 208 2.03 13.20 -12.41
CA THR A 208 1.60 12.86 -11.04
C THR A 208 2.70 12.98 -9.98
N ALA A 209 3.97 13.15 -10.36
CA ALA A 209 5.03 13.38 -9.39
C ALA A 209 4.83 14.72 -8.65
N LEU A 210 4.87 14.68 -7.32
CA LEU A 210 4.67 15.84 -6.46
C LEU A 210 5.58 15.80 -5.23
N THR A 211 6.54 16.71 -5.16
CA THR A 211 7.54 16.83 -4.08
C THR A 211 7.23 18.03 -3.17
N GLU A 212 6.03 18.06 -2.59
CA GLU A 212 5.60 19.06 -1.61
C GLU A 212 4.68 18.41 -0.57
N ASN A 213 4.42 19.08 0.56
CA ASN A 213 3.49 18.54 1.55
C ASN A 213 2.06 18.49 1.01
N ASN A 214 1.48 17.30 0.99
CA ASN A 214 0.19 17.03 0.38
C ASN A 214 -0.51 15.83 1.04
N PHE A 215 -1.76 15.60 0.66
CA PHE A 215 -2.46 14.34 0.85
C PHE A 215 -3.24 13.95 -0.39
N ILE A 216 -3.45 12.65 -0.57
CA ILE A 216 -4.28 12.13 -1.66
C ILE A 216 -5.72 11.92 -1.17
N LYS A 217 -6.67 12.44 -1.95
CA LYS A 217 -8.09 12.12 -1.81
C LYS A 217 -8.50 11.16 -2.91
N VAL A 218 -8.96 9.98 -2.53
CA VAL A 218 -9.55 9.00 -3.44
C VAL A 218 -11.08 9.07 -3.36
N SER A 219 -11.75 9.10 -4.52
CA SER A 219 -13.20 9.12 -4.61
C SER A 219 -13.69 8.10 -5.64
N VAL A 220 -14.48 7.14 -5.20
CA VAL A 220 -15.13 6.14 -6.06
C VAL A 220 -16.52 6.65 -6.42
N SER A 221 -16.82 6.80 -7.70
CA SER A 221 -18.08 7.38 -8.19
C SER A 221 -18.50 6.84 -9.56
N GLY A 222 -19.72 7.16 -10.00
CA GLY A 222 -20.28 6.70 -11.27
C GLY A 222 -21.36 5.64 -11.11
N LYS A 223 -21.93 5.19 -12.24
CA LYS A 223 -22.85 4.04 -12.28
C LYS A 223 -22.04 2.73 -12.27
N SER A 224 -22.70 1.59 -12.12
CA SER A 224 -22.02 0.29 -12.02
C SER A 224 -21.08 -0.01 -13.19
N ASP A 225 -21.49 0.32 -14.40
CA ASP A 225 -20.77 0.10 -15.67
C ASP A 225 -19.82 1.26 -16.04
N GLN A 226 -19.87 2.36 -15.28
CA GLN A 226 -19.08 3.58 -15.51
C GLN A 226 -18.34 4.00 -14.23
N ARG A 227 -18.06 3.01 -13.37
CA ARG A 227 -17.43 3.23 -12.08
C ARG A 227 -16.02 3.75 -12.31
N MET A 228 -15.66 4.81 -11.60
CA MET A 228 -14.35 5.45 -11.71
C MET A 228 -13.78 5.77 -10.34
N ILE A 229 -12.46 5.68 -10.25
CA ILE A 229 -11.65 6.09 -9.10
C ILE A 229 -11.00 7.41 -9.50
N ASN A 230 -11.40 8.49 -8.85
CA ASN A 230 -10.77 9.80 -8.99
C ASN A 230 -9.74 9.97 -7.87
N VAL A 231 -8.54 10.39 -8.25
CA VAL A 231 -7.40 10.56 -7.35
C VAL A 231 -6.94 12.02 -7.46
N ASP A 232 -7.08 12.77 -6.38
CA ASP A 232 -6.66 14.18 -6.31
C ASP A 232 -5.51 14.32 -5.32
N ALA A 233 -4.39 14.92 -5.74
CA ALA A 233 -3.37 15.40 -4.81
C ALA A 233 -3.67 16.82 -4.36
N ILE A 234 -3.74 17.02 -3.06
CA ILE A 234 -4.18 18.27 -2.45
C ILE A 234 -3.07 18.80 -1.52
N ASP A 235 -2.64 20.04 -1.76
CA ASP A 235 -1.64 20.68 -0.92
C ASP A 235 -2.20 21.15 0.44
N LYS A 236 -1.32 21.62 1.32
CA LYS A 236 -1.68 22.15 2.64
C LYS A 236 -2.65 23.34 2.62
N ASP A 237 -2.74 24.06 1.49
CA ASP A 237 -3.63 25.21 1.30
C ASP A 237 -5.00 24.78 0.71
N GLY A 238 -5.20 23.48 0.47
CA GLY A 238 -6.44 22.91 -0.07
C GLY A 238 -6.52 22.99 -1.61
N ARG A 239 -5.42 23.28 -2.30
CA ARG A 239 -5.40 23.36 -3.77
C ARG A 239 -5.12 21.98 -4.36
N ILE A 240 -5.88 21.63 -5.39
CA ILE A 240 -5.62 20.43 -6.19
C ILE A 240 -4.40 20.70 -7.09
N LYS A 241 -3.35 19.89 -6.93
CA LYS A 241 -2.11 19.98 -7.71
C LYS A 241 -2.19 19.18 -8.99
N TRP A 242 -2.83 18.02 -8.91
CA TRP A 242 -3.18 17.21 -10.06
C TRP A 242 -4.39 16.34 -9.70
N SER A 243 -5.10 15.91 -10.75
CA SER A 243 -6.16 14.92 -10.67
C SER A 243 -5.89 13.84 -11.70
N TYR A 244 -6.16 12.60 -11.34
CA TYR A 244 -6.09 11.45 -12.24
C TYR A 244 -7.34 10.59 -12.10
N LYS A 245 -7.74 9.95 -13.20
CA LYS A 245 -8.92 9.11 -13.26
C LYS A 245 -8.54 7.71 -13.72
N ILE A 246 -8.97 6.72 -12.96
CA ILE A 246 -8.89 5.31 -13.31
C ILE A 246 -10.31 4.81 -13.54
N LEU A 247 -10.59 4.26 -14.73
CA LEU A 247 -11.86 3.58 -14.96
C LEU A 247 -11.76 2.19 -14.32
N VAL A 248 -12.78 1.78 -13.56
CA VAL A 248 -12.77 0.44 -12.95
C VAL A 248 -12.80 -0.65 -14.03
N SER A 249 -13.42 -0.37 -15.19
CA SER A 249 -13.36 -1.26 -16.36
C SER A 249 -11.95 -1.52 -16.89
N ASP A 250 -10.98 -0.63 -16.62
CA ASP A 250 -9.58 -0.85 -17.00
C ASP A 250 -8.87 -1.81 -16.04
N LEU A 251 -9.53 -2.20 -14.94
CA LEU A 251 -9.03 -3.09 -13.90
C LEU A 251 -9.62 -4.51 -13.99
N HIS A 252 -10.11 -4.87 -15.18
CA HIS A 252 -10.83 -6.11 -15.48
C HIS A 252 -10.06 -6.92 -16.54
N TYR A 253 -10.36 -8.22 -16.68
CA TYR A 253 -9.73 -9.11 -17.69
C TYR A 253 -10.48 -9.16 -19.02
#